data_AF-A0A0F8Y8U7-F1
#
_entry.id   AF-A0A0F8Y8U7-F1
#
_cell.length_a   1.000
_cell.length_b   1.000
_cell.length_c   1.000
_cell.angle_alpha   90.00
_cell.angle_beta   90.00
_cell.angle_gamma   90.00
#
_symmetry.space_group_name_H-M   'P 1'
#
loop_
_entity.id
_entity.type
_entity.pdbx_description
1 polymer ?
#
loop_
_entity_poly.entity_id
_entity_poly.type
_entity_poly.pdbx_seq_one_letter_code
_entity_poly.pdbx_strand_id
1 'polypeptide(L)'
;RPDLFLLSDSTASVTGAEQFNSDTDLVEMRRILIIELKRGGSSLSRNNRDQAVHYVEDFIGCKELTGTPHIFAFVVGETVSGKVVGRQQVGDNGHVNVTTFAQLVDTANRRLFNLREKLTERYEGVTGVELAERLRQMELNELSSDKD
;
A
#
# COMPACT_ATOMS: atom_id res chain seq x y z
N ARG A 1 3.32 9.17 -6.50
CA ARG A 1 4.17 8.79 -7.65
C ARG A 1 5.05 7.63 -7.21
N PRO A 2 5.17 6.52 -7.97
CA PRO A 2 6.10 5.46 -7.63
C PRO A 2 7.52 5.85 -8.01
N ASP A 3 8.44 5.83 -7.04
CA ASP A 3 9.88 5.93 -7.30
C ASP A 3 10.41 4.52 -7.55
N LEU A 4 11.11 4.32 -8.67
CA LEU A 4 11.59 3.02 -9.13
C LEU A 4 13.11 3.00 -9.18
N PHE A 5 13.71 2.01 -8.54
CA PHE A 5 15.15 1.77 -8.47
C PHE A 5 15.48 0.44 -9.15
N LEU A 6 16.45 0.46 -10.07
CA LEU A 6 16.98 -0.73 -10.72
C LEU A 6 18.30 -1.12 -10.04
N LEU A 7 18.32 -2.26 -9.38
CA LEU A 7 19.51 -2.83 -8.74
C LEU A 7 20.09 -3.95 -9.62
N SER A 8 21.32 -4.36 -9.32
CA SER A 8 22.02 -5.37 -10.12
C SER A 8 21.31 -6.72 -10.14
N ASP A 9 20.50 -7.02 -9.13
CA ASP A 9 19.78 -8.28 -8.97
C ASP A 9 18.29 -8.20 -8.67
N SER A 10 17.75 -6.99 -8.63
CA SER A 10 16.40 -6.73 -8.15
C SER A 10 15.90 -5.38 -8.64
N THR A 11 14.59 -5.19 -8.52
CA THR A 11 13.94 -3.92 -8.79
C THR A 11 13.17 -3.51 -7.54
N ALA A 12 13.42 -2.31 -7.01
CA ALA A 12 12.73 -1.79 -5.86
C ALA A 12 11.81 -0.62 -6.26
N SER A 13 10.62 -0.53 -5.68
CA SER A 13 9.72 0.61 -5.84
C SER A 13 9.19 1.09 -4.50
N VAL A 14 9.10 2.40 -4.34
CA VAL A 14 8.48 3.05 -3.17
C VAL A 14 7.32 3.91 -3.63
N THR A 15 6.20 3.89 -2.90
CA THR A 15 5.04 4.75 -3.15
C THR A 15 4.43 5.22 -1.84
N GLY A 16 4.26 6.53 -1.69
CA GLY A 16 3.55 7.15 -0.57
C GLY A 16 2.10 7.50 -0.90
N ALA A 17 1.24 7.47 0.12
CA ALA A 17 -0.12 7.99 0.08
C ALA A 17 -0.33 8.96 1.25
N GLU A 18 -0.74 10.17 0.91
CA GLU A 18 -0.95 11.28 1.83
C GLU A 18 -2.44 11.49 2.09
N GLN A 19 -2.77 12.05 3.24
CA GLN A 19 -4.13 12.38 3.61
C GLN A 19 -4.13 13.65 4.48
N PHE A 20 -5.11 14.52 4.27
CA PHE A 20 -5.34 15.65 5.16
C PHE A 20 -5.78 15.15 6.55
N ASN A 21 -5.12 15.63 7.59
CA ASN A 21 -5.44 15.36 8.98
C ASN A 21 -6.09 16.60 9.59
N SER A 22 -7.37 16.49 9.93
CA SER A 22 -8.16 17.59 10.51
C SER A 22 -7.69 18.01 11.91
N ASP A 23 -7.03 17.11 12.65
CA ASP A 23 -6.57 17.41 14.01
C ASP A 23 -5.31 18.27 14.01
N THR A 24 -4.49 18.14 12.97
CA THR A 24 -3.24 18.88 12.80
C THR A 24 -3.32 19.98 11.74
N ASP A 25 -4.40 20.02 10.95
CA ASP A 25 -4.59 20.89 9.80
C ASP A 25 -3.47 20.77 8.75
N LEU A 26 -2.87 19.58 8.66
CA LEU A 26 -1.75 19.27 7.79
C LEU A 26 -2.05 18.08 6.87
N VAL A 27 -1.42 18.09 5.69
CA VAL A 27 -1.35 16.90 4.85
C VAL A 27 -0.24 16.00 5.40
N GLU A 28 -0.61 14.81 5.85
CA GLU A 28 0.28 13.85 6.48
C GLU A 28 0.45 12.59 5.62
N MET A 29 1.66 12.03 5.65
CA MET A 29 1.95 10.73 5.06
C MET A 29 1.21 9.66 5.85
N ARG A 30 0.24 8.99 5.23
CA ARG A 30 -0.56 7.96 5.92
C ARG A 30 -0.06 6.56 5.67
N ARG A 31 0.43 6.28 4.47
CA ARG A 31 0.97 4.97 4.12
C ARG A 31 2.17 5.07 3.18
N ILE A 32 3.11 4.17 3.38
CA ILE A 32 4.25 3.95 2.48
C ILE A 32 4.25 2.48 2.07
N LEU A 33 4.36 2.23 0.77
CA LEU A 33 4.47 0.91 0.19
C LEU A 33 5.86 0.77 -0.45
N ILE A 34 6.58 -0.27 -0.06
CA ILE A 34 7.89 -0.65 -0.59
C ILE A 34 7.73 -2.03 -1.23
N ILE A 35 8.16 -2.19 -2.46
CA ILE A 35 8.14 -3.48 -3.17
C ILE A 35 9.54 -3.74 -3.69
N GLU A 36 10.16 -4.83 -3.26
CA GLU A 36 11.39 -5.33 -3.84
C GLU A 36 11.12 -6.63 -4.60
N LEU A 37 11.28 -6.57 -5.92
CA LEU A 37 11.13 -7.70 -6.82
C LEU A 37 12.50 -8.33 -7.07
N LYS A 38 12.67 -9.59 -6.67
CA LYS A 38 13.85 -10.38 -7.02
C LYS A 38 13.71 -10.99 -8.41
N ARG A 39 14.83 -11.27 -9.07
CA ARG A 39 14.83 -11.93 -10.39
C ARG A 39 14.12 -13.29 -10.36
N GLY A 40 13.53 -13.69 -11.48
CA GLY A 40 12.98 -15.05 -11.66
C GLY A 40 14.02 -16.12 -11.36
N GLY A 41 13.60 -17.24 -10.78
CA GLY A 41 14.41 -18.35 -10.32
C GLY A 41 14.99 -18.17 -8.91
N SER A 42 14.90 -16.97 -8.32
CA SER A 42 15.48 -16.70 -7.01
C SER A 42 14.62 -17.23 -5.86
N SER A 43 15.28 -17.83 -4.88
CA SER A 43 14.67 -18.21 -3.61
C SER A 43 14.89 -17.12 -2.57
N LEU A 44 13.80 -16.66 -1.96
CA LEU A 44 13.84 -15.63 -0.93
C LEU A 44 14.51 -16.16 0.33
N SER A 45 15.48 -15.39 0.82
CA SER A 45 16.31 -15.72 1.98
C SER A 45 16.06 -14.75 3.14
N ARG A 46 16.66 -15.04 4.30
CA ARG A 46 16.63 -14.12 5.46
C ARG A 46 17.27 -12.78 5.10
N ASN A 47 18.38 -12.79 4.36
CA ASN A 47 19.06 -11.56 3.94
C ASN A 47 18.14 -10.64 3.13
N ASN A 48 17.25 -11.19 2.30
CA ASN A 48 16.31 -10.37 1.53
C ASN A 48 15.26 -9.74 2.44
N ARG A 49 14.75 -10.48 3.42
CA ARG A 49 13.85 -9.93 4.44
C ARG A 49 14.54 -8.86 5.28
N ASP A 50 15.77 -9.10 5.71
CA ASP A 50 16.50 -8.19 6.59
C ASP A 50 16.85 -6.87 5.86
N GLN A 51 17.11 -6.92 4.54
CA GLN A 51 17.19 -5.70 3.70
C GLN A 51 15.89 -4.89 3.72
N ALA A 52 14.74 -5.55 3.57
CA ALA A 52 13.45 -4.89 3.65
C ALA A 52 13.14 -4.32 5.05
N VAL A 53 13.64 -4.96 6.11
CA VAL A 53 13.56 -4.41 7.48
C VAL A 53 14.33 -3.09 7.54
N HIS A 54 15.56 -3.02 7.02
CA HIS A 54 16.32 -1.77 7.02
C HIS A 54 15.60 -0.65 6.26
N TYR A 55 14.99 -0.94 5.10
CA TYR A 55 14.20 0.09 4.41
C TYR A 55 13.04 0.61 5.26
N VAL A 56 12.35 -0.28 5.99
CA VAL A 56 11.27 0.13 6.90
C VAL A 56 11.81 0.98 8.05
N GLU A 57 12.95 0.60 8.64
CA GLU A 57 13.60 1.36 9.71
C GLU A 57 14.04 2.75 9.24
N ASP A 58 14.57 2.87 8.01
CA ASP A 58 14.95 4.15 7.41
C ASP A 58 13.75 5.10 7.30
N PHE A 59 12.58 4.59 6.90
CA PHE A 59 11.35 5.39 6.85
C PHE A 59 10.78 5.71 8.24
N ILE A 60 10.86 4.78 9.20
CA ILE A 60 10.44 5.05 10.59
C ILE A 60 11.33 6.12 11.23
N GLY A 61 12.64 6.08 10.96
CA GLY A 61 13.62 7.02 11.50
C GLY A 61 13.67 8.37 10.78
N CYS A 62 13.00 8.50 9.63
CA CYS A 62 12.99 9.72 8.83
C CYS A 62 12.19 10.82 9.53
N LYS A 63 12.87 11.92 9.89
CA LYS A 63 12.29 13.03 10.67
C LYS A 63 11.58 14.06 9.79
N GLU A 64 11.85 14.00 8.50
CA GLU A 64 11.33 14.90 7.49
C GLU A 64 9.93 14.48 7.01
N LEU A 65 9.48 13.28 7.35
CA LEU A 65 8.12 12.83 7.08
C LEU A 65 7.14 13.47 8.06
N THR A 66 6.13 14.13 7.50
CA THR A 66 5.01 14.67 8.29
C THR A 66 4.00 13.54 8.53
N GLY A 67 3.74 13.24 9.81
CA GLY A 67 2.86 12.14 10.25
C GLY A 67 3.58 10.83 10.56
N THR A 68 2.82 9.82 10.98
CA THR A 68 3.33 8.47 11.34
C THR A 68 2.72 7.41 10.39
N PRO A 69 3.26 7.26 9.17
CA PRO A 69 2.66 6.39 8.17
C PRO A 69 2.74 4.91 8.57
N HIS A 70 1.76 4.12 8.14
CA HIS A 70 1.96 2.67 8.10
C HIS A 70 2.85 2.30 6.91
N ILE A 71 3.94 1.59 7.17
CA ILE A 71 4.93 1.24 6.17
C ILE A 71 4.81 -0.26 5.88
N PHE A 72 4.59 -0.61 4.62
CA PHE A 72 4.48 -1.98 4.16
C PHE A 72 5.57 -2.28 3.16
N ALA A 73 6.52 -3.15 3.51
CA ALA A 73 7.50 -3.68 2.60
C ALA A 73 7.15 -5.10 2.15
N PHE A 74 7.23 -5.34 0.85
CA PHE A 74 7.03 -6.65 0.23
C PHE A 74 8.30 -7.06 -0.49
N VAL A 75 8.89 -8.18 -0.07
CA VAL A 75 9.95 -8.86 -0.81
C VAL A 75 9.30 -9.97 -1.61
N VAL A 76 9.41 -9.88 -2.93
CA VAL A 76 8.71 -10.74 -3.87
C VAL A 76 9.72 -11.52 -4.71
N GLY A 77 9.53 -12.83 -4.79
CA GLY A 77 10.40 -13.75 -5.54
C GLY A 77 9.67 -15.00 -5.99
N GLU A 78 10.38 -15.97 -6.54
CA GLU A 78 9.74 -17.18 -7.08
C GLU A 78 9.38 -18.18 -5.99
N THR A 79 10.32 -18.44 -5.08
CA THR A 79 10.14 -19.39 -3.97
C THR A 79 10.59 -18.77 -2.65
N VAL A 80 10.15 -19.35 -1.54
CA VAL A 80 10.62 -18.98 -0.20
C VAL A 80 11.51 -20.11 0.33
N SER A 81 12.75 -19.80 0.70
CA SER A 81 13.62 -20.78 1.34
C SER A 81 13.13 -21.09 2.76
N GLY A 82 13.18 -22.36 3.16
CA GLY A 82 12.31 -22.89 4.21
C GLY A 82 12.34 -22.20 5.58
N LYS A 83 13.46 -21.60 6.00
CA LYS A 83 13.56 -20.98 7.34
C LYS A 83 13.15 -19.50 7.37
N VAL A 84 12.71 -18.91 6.26
CA VAL A 84 12.35 -17.49 6.22
C VAL A 84 10.96 -17.30 6.81
N VAL A 85 10.86 -16.41 7.80
CA VAL A 85 9.57 -16.01 8.37
C VAL A 85 8.87 -15.09 7.35
N GLY A 86 7.66 -15.47 6.95
CA GLY A 86 6.90 -14.78 5.90
C GLY A 86 6.43 -13.37 6.28
N ARG A 87 6.32 -13.05 7.58
CA ARG A 87 5.89 -11.73 8.07
C ARG A 87 6.70 -11.31 9.28
N GLN A 88 7.11 -10.05 9.30
CA GLN A 88 7.80 -9.44 10.43
C GLN A 88 7.24 -8.05 10.70
N GLN A 89 6.98 -7.75 11.98
CA GLN A 89 6.64 -6.42 12.46
C GLN A 89 7.93 -5.66 12.79
N VAL A 90 8.00 -4.38 12.44
CA VAL A 90 9.13 -3.48 12.72
C VAL A 90 8.56 -2.23 13.36
N GLY A 91 8.87 -2.00 14.64
CA GLY A 91 8.18 -0.97 15.44
C GLY A 91 6.66 -1.14 15.44
N ASP A 92 5.93 -0.05 15.67
CA ASP A 92 4.47 -0.08 15.80
C ASP A 92 3.74 -0.01 14.45
N ASN A 93 4.37 0.62 13.44
CA ASN A 93 3.75 0.97 12.16
C ASN A 93 4.42 0.33 10.94
N GLY A 94 5.48 -0.45 11.11
CA GLY A 94 6.22 -1.11 10.03
C GLY A 94 5.90 -2.59 9.86
N HIS A 95 5.73 -3.03 8.60
CA HIS A 95 5.40 -4.41 8.26
C HIS A 95 6.24 -4.90 7.08
N VAL A 96 7.00 -5.98 7.27
CA VAL A 96 7.75 -6.66 6.19
C VAL A 96 7.07 -7.98 5.87
N ASN A 97 6.80 -8.23 4.59
CA ASN A 97 6.21 -9.46 4.09
C ASN A 97 7.10 -10.07 3.01
N VAL A 98 7.40 -11.35 3.16
CA VAL A 98 8.09 -12.17 2.17
C VAL A 98 7.04 -13.04 1.50
N THR A 99 6.86 -12.85 0.20
CA THR A 99 5.78 -13.49 -0.57
C THR A 99 6.28 -13.94 -1.94
N THR A 100 5.65 -14.95 -2.52
CA THR A 100 5.94 -15.31 -3.91
C THR A 100 5.17 -14.45 -4.90
N PHE A 101 5.61 -14.44 -6.16
CA PHE A 101 4.86 -13.85 -7.27
C PHE A 101 3.43 -14.41 -7.35
N ALA A 102 3.29 -15.73 -7.27
CA ALA A 102 1.99 -16.39 -7.35
C ALA A 102 1.05 -15.92 -6.22
N GLN A 103 1.54 -15.91 -4.97
CA GLN A 103 0.75 -15.44 -3.82
C GLN A 103 0.33 -13.97 -3.96
N LEU A 104 1.21 -13.12 -4.48
CA LEU A 104 0.91 -11.71 -4.69
C LEU A 104 -0.17 -11.51 -5.76
N VAL A 105 -0.05 -12.20 -6.90
CA VAL A 105 -1.02 -12.16 -8.00
C VAL A 105 -2.37 -12.71 -7.56
N ASP A 106 -2.40 -13.85 -6.87
CA ASP A 106 -3.63 -14.43 -6.33
C ASP A 106 -4.33 -13.49 -5.36
N THR A 107 -3.56 -12.83 -4.50
CA THR A 107 -4.09 -11.84 -3.55
C THR A 107 -4.65 -10.62 -4.28
N ALA A 108 -3.95 -10.11 -5.30
CA ALA A 108 -4.40 -8.98 -6.09
C ALA A 108 -5.71 -9.31 -6.83
N ASN A 109 -5.78 -10.48 -7.47
CA ASN A 109 -6.98 -10.95 -8.14
C ASN A 109 -8.17 -11.04 -7.18
N ARG A 110 -8.00 -11.67 -6.02
CA ARG A 110 -9.07 -11.76 -5.00
C ARG A 110 -9.53 -10.38 -4.53
N ARG A 111 -8.61 -9.45 -4.30
CA ARG A 111 -8.96 -8.07 -3.88
C ARG A 111 -9.74 -7.34 -4.96
N LEU A 112 -9.32 -7.45 -6.23
CA LEU A 112 -10.00 -6.83 -7.36
C LEU A 112 -11.39 -7.43 -7.59
N PHE A 113 -11.53 -8.75 -7.50
CA PHE A 113 -12.83 -9.41 -7.63
C PHE A 113 -13.79 -9.02 -6.51
N ASN A 114 -13.33 -9.04 -5.26
CA ASN A 114 -14.14 -8.62 -4.13
C ASN A 114 -14.54 -7.14 -4.23
N LEU A 115 -13.63 -6.28 -4.71
CA LEU A 115 -13.95 -4.86 -4.93
C LEU A 115 -15.03 -4.72 -6.01
N ARG A 116 -14.89 -5.45 -7.12
CA ARG A 116 -15.89 -5.47 -8.20
C ARG A 116 -17.26 -5.90 -7.66
N GLU A 117 -17.33 -7.00 -6.91
CA GLU A 117 -18.58 -7.49 -6.32
C GLU A 117 -19.24 -6.45 -5.42
N LYS A 118 -18.46 -5.83 -4.52
CA LYS A 118 -18.96 -4.77 -3.63
C LYS A 118 -19.47 -3.55 -4.39
N LEU A 119 -18.81 -3.16 -5.47
CA LEU A 119 -19.27 -2.06 -6.32
C LEU A 119 -20.55 -2.45 -7.05
N THR A 120 -20.62 -3.66 -7.59
CA THR A 120 -21.83 -4.16 -8.25
C THR A 120 -23.00 -4.18 -7.29
N GLU A 121 -22.86 -4.80 -6.11
CA GLU A 121 -23.91 -4.86 -5.08
C GLU A 121 -24.36 -3.46 -4.64
N ARG A 122 -23.42 -2.53 -4.39
CA ARG A 122 -23.74 -1.18 -3.93
C ARG A 122 -24.51 -0.35 -4.96
N TYR A 123 -24.24 -0.58 -6.24
CA TYR A 123 -24.82 0.21 -7.33
C TYR A 123 -25.80 -0.59 -8.19
N GLU A 124 -26.21 -1.77 -7.73
CA GLU A 124 -27.19 -2.59 -8.42
C GLU A 124 -28.53 -1.85 -8.47
N GLY A 125 -29.06 -1.63 -9.68
CA GLY A 125 -30.30 -0.88 -9.89
C GLY A 125 -30.17 0.64 -9.78
N VAL A 126 -28.97 1.20 -9.56
CA VAL A 126 -28.75 2.65 -9.61
C VAL A 126 -28.34 3.05 -11.02
N THR A 127 -29.12 3.90 -11.66
CA THR A 127 -28.80 4.41 -13.00
C THR A 127 -27.65 5.43 -12.94
N GLY A 128 -26.92 5.60 -14.04
CA GLY A 128 -25.86 6.60 -14.13
C GLY A 128 -26.33 8.03 -13.85
N VAL A 129 -27.62 8.33 -14.07
CA VAL A 129 -28.23 9.64 -13.81
C VAL A 129 -28.42 9.85 -12.30
N GLU A 130 -28.96 8.86 -11.59
CA GLU A 130 -29.15 8.91 -10.13
C GLU A 130 -27.80 9.02 -9.39
N LEU A 131 -26.76 8.35 -9.90
CA LEU A 131 -25.38 8.50 -9.41
C LEU A 131 -24.86 9.93 -9.56
N ALA A 132 -25.09 10.57 -10.72
CA ALA A 132 -24.67 11.94 -10.98
C ALA A 132 -25.44 12.97 -10.15
N GLU A 133 -26.71 12.71 -9.84
CA GLU A 133 -27.50 13.53 -8.91
C GLU A 133 -26.99 13.40 -7.48
N ARG A 134 -26.69 12.18 -7.01
CA ARG A 134 -26.10 11.97 -5.68
C ARG A 134 -24.73 12.62 -5.53
N LEU A 135 -23.88 12.56 -6.57
CA LEU A 135 -22.58 13.23 -6.56
C LEU A 135 -22.75 14.74 -6.42
N ARG A 136 -23.63 15.34 -7.21
CA ARG A 136 -23.95 16.78 -7.10
C ARG A 136 -24.51 17.17 -5.74
N GLN A 137 -25.36 16.33 -5.14
CA GLN A 137 -25.87 16.58 -3.78
C GLN A 137 -24.77 16.48 -2.72
N MET A 138 -23.82 15.56 -2.85
CA MET A 138 -22.68 15.46 -1.95
C MET A 138 -21.77 16.69 -2.06
N GLU A 139 -21.44 17.13 -3.28
CA GLU A 139 -20.68 18.36 -3.51
C GLU A 139 -21.40 19.59 -2.93
N LEU A 140 -22.72 19.72 -3.16
CA LEU A 140 -23.52 20.82 -2.61
C LEU A 140 -23.56 20.84 -1.07
N ASN A 141 -23.54 19.67 -0.43
CA ASN A 141 -23.54 19.54 1.02
C ASN A 141 -22.18 19.85 1.64
N GLU A 142 -21.07 19.53 0.97
CA GLU A 142 -19.73 19.93 1.41
C GLU A 142 -19.55 21.46 1.31
N LEU A 143 -20.10 22.08 0.26
CA LEU A 143 -20.10 23.54 0.08
C LEU A 143 -21.01 24.31 1.05
N SER A 144 -22.00 23.65 1.66
CA SER A 144 -22.85 24.26 2.69
C SER A 144 -22.31 24.05 4.10
N SER A 145 -21.56 22.97 4.36
CA SER A 145 -20.90 22.76 5.65
C SER A 145 -19.69 23.67 5.91
N ASP A 146 -19.11 24.27 4.87
CA ASP A 146 -18.02 25.25 4.98
C ASP A 146 -18.51 26.69 5.28
N LYS A 147 -19.82 26.91 5.43
CA LYS A 147 -20.42 28.23 5.66
C LYS A 147 -20.96 28.48 7.08
N ASP A 148 -20.89 27.48 7.96
CA ASP A 148 -21.25 27.57 9.39
C ASP A 148 -20.00 27.48 10.27
#